data_AF-A0A818YLN0-F1
#
_entry.id   AF-A0A818YLN0-F1
#
_cell.length_a   1.000
_cell.length_b   1.000
_cell.length_c   1.000
_cell.angle_alpha   90.00
_cell.angle_beta   90.00
_cell.angle_gamma   90.00
#
_symmetry.space_group_name_H-M   'P 1'
#
loop_
_entity.id
_entity.type
_entity.pdbx_description
1 polymer ?
#
loop_
_entity_poly.entity_id
_entity_poly.type
_entity_poly.pdbx_seq_one_letter_code
_entity_poly.pdbx_strand_id
1 'polypeptide(L)'
;MASPKSWICDTAETYCAVFASGELPSPKAMLEATAEANNLAAKSTSKEFYIRAMEQHCGGDRPYIHPNQLDVLHKEVRRQAIEKFRCARKMGGEEMSLTYQQDLENEILELYTNYKKHNDSKNVFAFSRTPTTFISSMILCYFVAGILDTLWLGSITFIFMFTFWVCFVLLFVWLYTKYSGEYSEIGEYIDYFADVIWNNAFQPAYSKCLQSAMRSVLGHAKTA
;
A
#
# COMPACT_ATOMS: atom_id res chain seq x y z
N MET A 1 21.04 -53.20 47.85
CA MET A 1 20.41 -53.57 46.57
C MET A 1 18.92 -53.38 46.73
N ALA A 2 18.35 -52.34 46.12
CA ALA A 2 16.92 -52.08 46.18
C ALA A 2 16.15 -53.24 45.52
N SER A 3 15.10 -53.72 46.17
CA SER A 3 14.27 -54.83 45.70
C SER A 3 13.58 -54.45 44.38
N PRO A 4 13.45 -55.35 43.38
CA PRO A 4 12.85 -55.09 42.07
C PRO A 4 11.40 -54.58 42.08
N LYS A 5 10.75 -54.47 43.24
CA LYS A 5 9.41 -53.89 43.40
C LYS A 5 9.43 -52.43 43.87
N SER A 6 10.52 -51.93 44.44
CA SER A 6 10.54 -50.55 44.98
C SER A 6 10.58 -49.50 43.87
N TRP A 7 11.31 -49.76 42.77
CA TRP A 7 11.41 -48.81 41.66
C TRP A 7 10.07 -48.58 40.94
N ILE A 8 9.16 -49.57 40.95
CA ILE A 8 7.82 -49.44 40.36
C ILE A 8 6.97 -48.51 41.24
N CYS A 9 7.06 -48.66 42.56
CA CYS A 9 6.37 -47.79 43.50
C CYS A 9 6.92 -46.36 43.41
N ASP A 10 8.25 -46.19 43.40
CA ASP A 10 8.90 -44.88 43.31
C ASP A 10 8.55 -44.17 41.98
N THR A 11 8.52 -44.92 40.87
CA THR A 11 8.10 -44.36 39.56
C THR A 11 6.62 -44.03 39.55
N ALA A 12 5.75 -44.86 40.12
CA ALA A 12 4.32 -44.56 40.23
C ALA A 12 4.05 -43.34 41.11
N GLU A 13 4.77 -43.17 42.22
CA GLU A 13 4.67 -42.00 43.10
C GLU A 13 5.13 -40.73 42.39
N THR A 14 6.23 -40.80 41.64
CA THR A 14 6.73 -39.68 40.84
C THR A 14 5.75 -39.28 39.75
N TYR A 15 5.16 -40.26 39.05
CA TYR A 15 4.12 -39.99 38.04
C TYR A 15 2.86 -39.38 38.67
N CYS A 16 2.37 -39.92 39.78
CA CYS A 16 1.24 -39.37 40.51
C CYS A 16 1.52 -37.95 41.03
N ALA A 17 2.74 -37.67 41.48
CA ALA A 17 3.14 -36.33 41.95
C ALA A 17 3.16 -35.31 40.80
N VAL A 18 3.58 -35.71 39.59
CA VAL A 18 3.53 -34.86 38.38
C VAL A 18 2.09 -34.62 37.91
N PHE A 19 1.19 -35.60 38.04
CA PHE A 19 -0.23 -35.39 37.77
C PHE A 19 -0.94 -34.56 38.85
N ALA A 20 -0.48 -34.63 40.10
CA ALA A 20 -1.01 -33.88 41.23
C ALA A 20 -0.47 -32.45 41.34
N SER A 21 0.65 -32.13 40.70
CA SER A 21 1.26 -30.78 40.71
C SER A 21 0.43 -29.73 39.97
N GLY A 22 -0.62 -30.13 39.24
CA GLY A 22 -1.53 -29.21 38.55
C GLY A 22 -0.90 -28.46 37.36
N GLU A 23 0.35 -28.76 37.03
CA GLU A 23 1.11 -28.12 35.94
C GLU A 23 0.66 -28.60 34.55
N LEU A 24 0.01 -29.76 34.46
CA LEU A 24 -0.52 -30.29 33.21
C LEU A 24 -1.95 -29.77 32.98
N PRO A 25 -2.21 -29.10 31.84
CA PRO A 25 -3.57 -28.67 31.51
C PRO A 25 -4.47 -29.89 31.42
N SER A 26 -5.67 -29.80 31.99
CA SER A 26 -6.64 -30.89 31.91
C SER A 26 -6.84 -31.33 30.44
N PRO A 27 -7.17 -32.60 30.15
CA PRO A 27 -7.39 -33.06 28.78
C PRO A 27 -8.42 -32.23 28.00
N LYS A 28 -9.40 -31.63 28.71
CA LYS A 28 -10.36 -30.67 28.16
C LYS A 28 -9.70 -29.36 27.74
N ALA A 29 -8.84 -28.80 28.60
CA ALA A 29 -8.07 -27.60 28.30
C ALA A 29 -7.05 -27.81 27.15
N MET A 30 -6.46 -29.01 27.06
CA MET A 30 -5.57 -29.36 25.94
C MET A 30 -6.31 -29.43 24.60
N LEU A 31 -7.54 -29.98 24.60
CA LEU A 31 -8.37 -30.05 23.40
C LEU A 31 -8.87 -28.66 22.96
N GLU A 32 -9.22 -27.81 23.91
CA GLU A 32 -9.62 -26.42 23.67
C GLU A 32 -8.45 -25.59 23.10
N ALA A 33 -7.26 -25.69 23.68
CA ALA A 33 -6.05 -25.03 23.14
C ALA A 33 -5.69 -25.52 21.73
N THR A 34 -5.90 -26.82 21.45
CA THR A 34 -5.69 -27.38 20.11
C THR A 34 -6.71 -26.84 19.11
N ALA A 35 -7.97 -26.72 19.52
CA ALA A 35 -9.02 -26.12 18.71
C ALA A 35 -8.73 -24.65 18.41
N GLU A 36 -8.31 -23.89 19.42
CA GLU A 36 -7.91 -22.49 19.30
C GLU A 36 -6.78 -22.30 18.28
N ALA A 37 -5.71 -23.07 18.41
CA ALA A 37 -4.56 -23.03 17.51
C ALA A 37 -4.94 -23.36 16.05
N ASN A 38 -5.81 -24.35 15.83
CA ASN A 38 -6.28 -24.70 14.49
C ASN A 38 -7.10 -23.56 13.85
N ASN A 39 -8.01 -22.95 14.61
CA ASN A 39 -8.82 -21.83 14.11
C ASN A 39 -7.95 -20.61 13.82
N LEU A 40 -6.98 -20.30 14.68
CA LEU A 40 -6.04 -19.20 14.49
C LEU A 40 -5.15 -19.42 13.25
N ALA A 41 -4.66 -20.63 13.04
CA ALA A 41 -3.89 -20.98 11.85
C ALA A 41 -4.72 -20.84 10.56
N ALA A 42 -5.98 -21.29 10.58
CA ALA A 42 -6.91 -21.11 9.46
C ALA A 42 -7.19 -19.63 9.17
N LYS A 43 -7.39 -18.82 10.23
CA LYS A 43 -7.56 -17.36 10.13
C LYS A 43 -6.33 -16.71 9.52
N SER A 44 -5.12 -17.01 10.02
CA SER A 44 -3.87 -16.46 9.49
C SER A 44 -3.68 -16.80 8.02
N THR A 45 -3.88 -18.06 7.64
CA THR A 45 -3.73 -18.53 6.25
C THR A 45 -4.71 -17.81 5.31
N SER A 46 -5.94 -17.58 5.76
CA SER A 46 -6.99 -16.91 4.99
C SER A 46 -6.72 -15.41 4.86
N LYS A 47 -6.21 -14.78 5.92
CA LYS A 47 -5.76 -13.38 5.91
C LYS A 47 -4.57 -13.18 4.98
N GLU A 48 -3.57 -14.06 5.04
CA GLU A 48 -2.41 -14.02 4.14
C GLU A 48 -2.82 -14.15 2.66
N PHE A 49 -3.81 -15.01 2.37
CA PHE A 49 -4.38 -15.09 1.03
C PHE A 49 -4.98 -13.76 0.58
N TYR A 50 -5.80 -13.11 1.43
CA TYR A 50 -6.36 -11.79 1.13
C TYR A 50 -5.27 -10.74 0.88
N ILE A 51 -4.26 -10.66 1.74
CA ILE A 51 -3.14 -9.73 1.60
C ILE A 51 -2.40 -9.96 0.27
N ARG A 52 -2.02 -11.21 -0.04
CA ARG A 52 -1.30 -11.52 -1.28
C ARG A 52 -2.12 -11.18 -2.52
N ALA A 53 -3.41 -11.49 -2.52
CA ALA A 53 -4.29 -11.20 -3.64
C ALA A 53 -4.48 -9.69 -3.83
N MET A 54 -4.74 -8.93 -2.76
CA MET A 54 -4.83 -7.47 -2.84
C MET A 54 -3.52 -6.83 -3.30
N GLU A 55 -2.38 -7.28 -2.78
CA GLU A 55 -1.06 -6.76 -3.17
C GLU A 55 -0.75 -6.98 -4.66
N GLN A 56 -1.18 -8.11 -5.23
CA GLN A 56 -1.03 -8.36 -6.65
C GLN A 56 -1.77 -7.35 -7.54
N HIS A 57 -2.86 -6.77 -7.06
CA HIS A 57 -3.69 -5.82 -7.80
C HIS A 57 -3.36 -4.36 -7.45
N CYS A 58 -3.34 -3.99 -6.17
CA CYS A 58 -3.19 -2.61 -5.69
C CYS A 58 -1.92 -2.36 -4.85
N GLY A 59 -0.97 -3.30 -4.83
CA GLY A 59 0.30 -3.18 -4.09
C GLY A 59 1.19 -2.03 -4.56
N GLY A 60 2.26 -1.73 -3.83
CA GLY A 60 3.07 -0.51 -4.03
C GLY A 60 3.52 -0.23 -5.47
N ASP A 61 3.92 -1.29 -6.19
CA ASP A 61 4.42 -1.21 -7.58
C ASP A 61 3.31 -1.16 -8.64
N ARG A 62 2.04 -1.23 -8.23
CA ARG A 62 0.87 -1.19 -9.13
C ARG A 62 0.30 0.22 -9.28
N PRO A 63 -0.18 0.58 -10.48
CA PRO A 63 -0.79 1.89 -10.72
C PRO A 63 -2.07 2.09 -9.90
N TYR A 64 -2.53 3.33 -9.84
CA TYR A 64 -3.80 3.69 -9.19
C TYR A 64 -4.97 2.92 -9.81
N ILE A 65 -5.88 2.44 -8.96
CA ILE A 65 -7.13 1.80 -9.36
C ILE A 65 -8.30 2.68 -8.92
N HIS A 66 -9.32 2.84 -9.77
CA HIS A 66 -10.51 3.61 -9.42
C HIS A 66 -11.25 2.98 -8.21
N PRO A 67 -11.76 3.78 -7.24
CA PRO A 67 -12.38 3.27 -6.01
C PRO A 67 -13.49 2.24 -6.22
N ASN A 68 -14.33 2.44 -7.25
CA ASN A 68 -15.39 1.48 -7.60
C ASN A 68 -14.82 0.11 -8.01
N GLN A 69 -13.74 0.09 -8.80
CA GLN A 69 -13.10 -1.16 -9.20
C GLN A 69 -12.37 -1.81 -8.02
N LEU A 70 -11.73 -1.00 -7.17
CA LEU A 70 -11.08 -1.47 -5.94
C LEU A 70 -12.09 -2.12 -4.98
N ASP A 71 -13.30 -1.57 -4.87
CA ASP A 71 -14.37 -2.10 -4.02
C ASP A 71 -14.92 -3.43 -4.54
N VAL A 72 -15.13 -3.55 -5.85
CA VAL A 72 -15.52 -4.80 -6.50
C VAL A 72 -14.45 -5.88 -6.29
N LEU A 73 -13.18 -5.53 -6.50
CA LEU A 73 -12.04 -6.41 -6.26
C LEU A 73 -12.00 -6.86 -4.79
N HIS A 74 -12.09 -5.93 -3.84
CA HIS A 74 -12.11 -6.22 -2.42
C HIS A 74 -13.21 -7.21 -2.05
N LYS A 75 -14.44 -6.98 -2.53
CA LYS A 75 -15.59 -7.87 -2.26
C LYS A 75 -15.32 -9.30 -2.74
N GLU A 76 -14.75 -9.46 -3.92
CA GLU A 76 -14.45 -10.76 -4.48
C GLU A 76 -13.32 -11.47 -3.72
N VAL A 77 -12.21 -10.78 -3.44
CA VAL A 77 -11.09 -11.36 -2.68
C VAL A 77 -11.49 -11.67 -1.24
N ARG A 78 -12.29 -10.81 -0.59
CA ARG A 78 -12.86 -11.07 0.73
C ARG A 78 -13.70 -12.34 0.71
N ARG A 79 -14.60 -12.49 -0.27
CA ARG A 79 -15.45 -13.68 -0.42
C ARG A 79 -14.59 -14.95 -0.48
N GLN A 80 -13.55 -14.95 -1.32
CA GLN A 80 -12.63 -16.08 -1.46
C GLN A 80 -11.83 -16.35 -0.17
N ALA A 81 -11.39 -15.32 0.55
CA ALA A 81 -10.69 -15.48 1.83
C ALA A 81 -11.60 -16.12 2.91
N ILE A 82 -12.86 -15.69 3.00
CA ILE A 82 -13.83 -16.28 3.94
C ILE A 82 -14.20 -17.70 3.55
N GLU A 83 -14.36 -17.98 2.25
CA GLU A 83 -14.57 -19.34 1.74
C GLU A 83 -13.40 -20.26 2.12
N LYS A 84 -12.15 -19.78 1.97
CA LYS A 84 -10.95 -20.51 2.36
C LYS A 84 -10.89 -20.80 3.86
N PHE A 85 -11.32 -19.85 4.70
CA PHE A 85 -11.45 -20.07 6.14
C PHE A 85 -12.51 -21.14 6.45
N ARG A 86 -13.68 -21.09 5.80
CA ARG A 86 -14.77 -22.06 6.01
C ARG A 86 -14.37 -23.47 5.58
N CYS A 87 -13.67 -23.62 4.46
CA CYS A 87 -13.21 -24.92 3.95
C CYS A 87 -12.05 -25.54 4.74
N ALA A 88 -11.34 -24.78 5.58
CA ALA A 88 -10.26 -25.32 6.41
C ALA A 88 -10.80 -26.35 7.42
N ARG A 89 -10.06 -27.45 7.63
CA ARG A 89 -10.37 -28.41 8.70
C ARG A 89 -10.11 -27.74 10.05
N LYS A 90 -11.15 -27.60 10.87
CA LYS A 90 -11.12 -26.94 12.19
C LYS A 90 -11.65 -27.89 13.27
N MET A 91 -11.24 -27.69 14.52
CA MET A 91 -11.76 -28.39 15.72
C MET A 91 -12.50 -27.38 16.63
N GLY A 92 -13.35 -27.84 17.54
CA GLY A 92 -14.00 -26.97 18.55
C GLY A 92 -15.45 -26.52 18.28
N GLY A 93 -16.09 -27.01 17.21
CA GLY A 93 -17.49 -26.71 16.89
C GLY A 93 -17.69 -25.42 16.08
N GLU A 94 -18.93 -25.19 15.61
CA GLU A 94 -19.26 -24.05 14.73
C GLU A 94 -19.20 -22.70 15.45
N GLU A 95 -19.53 -22.65 16.75
CA GLU A 95 -19.58 -21.40 17.52
C GLU A 95 -18.20 -20.74 17.66
N MET A 96 -17.18 -21.51 18.06
CA MET A 96 -15.79 -21.01 18.10
C MET A 96 -15.33 -20.57 16.70
N SER A 97 -15.64 -21.37 15.67
CA SER A 97 -15.28 -21.03 14.29
C SER A 97 -15.95 -19.74 13.82
N LEU A 98 -17.17 -19.44 14.27
CA LEU A 98 -17.89 -18.24 13.91
C LEU A 98 -17.20 -16.99 14.45
N THR A 99 -16.75 -17.02 15.70
CA THR A 99 -16.00 -15.92 16.34
C THR A 99 -14.74 -15.59 15.56
N TYR A 100 -13.93 -16.60 15.22
CA TYR A 100 -12.72 -16.38 14.40
C TYR A 100 -13.03 -15.91 12.97
N GLN A 101 -14.17 -16.30 12.40
CA GLN A 101 -14.60 -15.78 11.10
C GLN A 101 -14.96 -14.29 11.19
N GLN A 102 -15.70 -13.88 12.22
CA GLN A 102 -16.04 -12.48 12.45
C GLN A 102 -14.79 -11.64 12.66
N ASP A 103 -13.85 -12.12 13.46
CA ASP A 103 -12.57 -11.44 13.65
C ASP A 103 -11.77 -11.34 12.35
N LEU A 104 -11.77 -12.39 11.52
CA LEU A 104 -11.13 -12.36 10.20
C LEU A 104 -11.78 -11.29 9.29
N GLU A 105 -13.11 -11.21 9.28
CA GLU A 105 -13.84 -10.20 8.49
C GLU A 105 -13.51 -8.77 8.94
N ASN A 106 -13.40 -8.54 10.25
CA ASN A 106 -13.01 -7.25 10.83
C ASN A 106 -11.57 -6.88 10.46
N GLU A 107 -10.62 -7.82 10.59
CA GLU A 107 -9.22 -7.57 10.19
C GLU A 107 -9.09 -7.31 8.68
N ILE A 108 -9.88 -7.98 7.85
CA ILE A 108 -9.94 -7.73 6.40
C ILE A 108 -10.46 -6.31 6.11
N LEU A 109 -11.47 -5.83 6.84
CA LEU A 109 -12.00 -4.47 6.72
C LEU A 109 -10.97 -3.40 7.10
N GLU A 110 -10.21 -3.63 8.18
CA GLU A 110 -9.10 -2.75 8.57
C GLU A 110 -8.01 -2.71 7.49
N LEU A 111 -7.61 -3.87 6.98
CA LEU A 111 -6.65 -3.97 5.87
C LEU A 111 -7.17 -3.25 4.62
N TYR A 112 -8.46 -3.41 4.27
CA TYR A 112 -9.06 -2.72 3.14
C TYR A 112 -9.02 -1.20 3.30
N THR A 113 -9.29 -0.70 4.50
CA THR A 113 -9.18 0.74 4.80
C THR A 113 -7.76 1.24 4.57
N ASN A 114 -6.75 0.46 4.94
CA ASN A 114 -5.35 0.79 4.66
C ASN A 114 -5.02 0.74 3.16
N TYR A 115 -5.50 -0.27 2.44
CA TYR A 115 -5.35 -0.35 0.98
C TYR A 115 -6.02 0.81 0.25
N LYS A 116 -7.20 1.25 0.70
CA LYS A 116 -7.89 2.41 0.15
C LYS A 116 -7.05 3.68 0.34
N LYS A 117 -6.57 3.94 1.57
CA LYS A 117 -5.67 5.08 1.85
C LYS A 117 -4.38 5.02 1.03
N HIS A 118 -3.78 3.83 0.88
CA HIS A 118 -2.58 3.64 0.09
C HIS A 118 -2.82 3.84 -1.42
N ASN A 119 -3.97 3.41 -1.92
CA ASN A 119 -4.36 3.66 -3.31
C ASN A 119 -4.68 5.15 -3.55
N ASP A 120 -5.36 5.81 -2.62
CA ASP A 120 -5.66 7.23 -2.71
C ASP A 120 -4.38 8.09 -2.66
N SER A 121 -3.35 7.69 -1.91
CA SER A 121 -2.07 8.41 -1.91
C SER A 121 -1.36 8.34 -3.27
N LYS A 122 -1.51 7.24 -4.02
CA LYS A 122 -1.03 7.16 -5.42
C LYS A 122 -1.76 8.15 -6.32
N ASN A 123 -3.04 8.40 -6.07
CA ASN A 123 -3.80 9.44 -6.77
C ASN A 123 -3.26 10.83 -6.44
N VAL A 124 -2.89 11.13 -5.19
CA VAL A 124 -2.32 12.44 -4.82
C VAL A 124 -1.00 12.70 -5.55
N PHE A 125 -0.12 11.70 -5.70
CA PHE A 125 1.12 11.87 -6.46
C PHE A 125 0.89 12.02 -7.97
N ALA A 126 -0.10 11.32 -8.54
CA ALA A 126 -0.50 11.50 -9.94
C ALA A 126 -1.15 12.87 -10.17
N PHE A 127 -2.05 13.26 -9.27
CA PHE A 127 -2.78 14.54 -9.26
C PHE A 127 -1.86 15.73 -9.00
N SER A 128 -0.75 15.55 -8.28
CA SER A 128 0.24 16.60 -8.04
C SER A 128 1.16 16.82 -9.24
N ARG A 129 1.26 15.89 -10.20
CA ARG A 129 2.20 16.00 -11.31
C ARG A 129 1.82 17.13 -12.26
N THR A 130 0.59 17.14 -12.75
CA THR A 130 0.04 18.15 -13.67
C THR A 130 0.18 19.60 -13.15
N PRO A 131 -0.20 19.93 -11.91
CA PRO A 131 0.02 21.27 -11.38
C PRO A 131 1.52 21.57 -11.23
N THR A 132 2.33 20.61 -10.79
CA THR A 132 3.78 20.79 -10.66
C THR A 132 4.43 21.10 -12.01
N THR A 133 4.08 20.38 -13.07
CA THR A 133 4.61 20.59 -14.43
C THR A 133 4.29 21.98 -14.96
N PHE A 134 3.05 22.44 -14.81
CA PHE A 134 2.66 23.75 -15.31
C PHE A 134 3.31 24.88 -14.50
N ILE A 135 3.34 24.76 -13.17
CA ILE A 135 4.00 25.75 -12.29
C ILE A 135 5.51 25.81 -12.57
N SER A 136 6.19 24.66 -12.66
CA SER A 136 7.61 24.63 -13.01
C SER A 136 7.88 25.20 -14.41
N SER A 137 7.03 24.89 -15.39
CA SER A 137 7.15 25.45 -16.75
C SER A 137 6.95 26.97 -16.76
N MET A 138 6.00 27.47 -15.98
CA MET A 138 5.76 28.91 -15.82
C MET A 138 6.99 29.61 -15.22
N ILE A 139 7.56 29.07 -14.14
CA ILE A 139 8.76 29.62 -13.50
C ILE A 139 9.93 29.66 -14.50
N LEU A 140 10.14 28.57 -15.25
CA LEU A 140 11.20 28.48 -16.25
C LEU A 140 11.01 29.50 -17.37
N CYS A 141 9.80 29.60 -17.94
CA CYS A 141 9.51 30.55 -19.01
C CYS A 141 9.68 32.01 -18.53
N TYR A 142 9.23 32.32 -17.31
CA TYR A 142 9.40 33.65 -16.72
C TYR A 142 10.87 34.01 -16.52
N PHE A 143 11.67 33.06 -16.00
CA PHE A 143 13.10 33.25 -15.80
C PHE A 143 13.85 33.46 -17.13
N VAL A 144 13.58 32.62 -18.14
CA VAL A 144 14.19 32.76 -19.48
C VAL A 144 13.80 34.08 -20.12
N ALA A 145 12.54 34.47 -20.02
CA ALA A 145 12.06 35.76 -20.54
C ALA A 145 12.79 36.95 -19.88
N GLY A 146 13.02 36.91 -18.56
CA GLY A 146 13.78 37.96 -17.85
C GLY A 146 15.23 38.08 -18.33
N ILE A 147 15.89 36.95 -18.62
CA ILE A 147 17.25 36.97 -19.21
C ILE A 147 17.22 37.56 -20.62
N LEU A 148 16.28 37.14 -21.45
CA LEU A 148 16.16 37.62 -22.83
C LEU A 148 15.84 39.12 -22.91
N ASP A 149 15.01 39.61 -21.99
CA ASP A 149 14.70 41.03 -21.85
C ASP A 149 15.94 41.85 -21.51
N THR A 150 16.79 41.33 -20.62
CA THR A 150 18.09 41.94 -20.27
C THR A 150 19.04 42.01 -21.48
N LEU A 151 18.91 41.09 -22.43
CA LEU A 151 19.67 41.06 -23.69
C LEU A 151 19.03 41.91 -24.81
N TRP A 152 17.98 42.70 -24.51
CA TRP A 152 17.20 43.47 -25.48
C TRP A 152 16.51 42.63 -26.57
N LEU A 153 16.26 41.35 -26.33
CA LEU A 153 15.58 40.44 -27.26
C LEU A 153 14.05 40.44 -27.06
N GLY A 154 13.44 41.63 -27.08
CA GLY A 154 12.03 41.83 -26.68
C GLY A 154 11.02 40.97 -27.45
N SER A 155 11.21 40.74 -28.76
CA SER A 155 10.30 39.89 -29.55
C SER A 155 10.22 38.45 -29.04
N ILE A 156 11.33 37.90 -28.55
CA ILE A 156 11.38 36.53 -28.02
C ILE A 156 10.79 36.51 -26.60
N THR A 157 11.01 37.55 -25.80
CA THR A 157 10.40 37.72 -24.48
C THR A 157 8.87 37.59 -24.54
N PHE A 158 8.22 38.19 -25.54
CA PHE A 158 6.77 38.08 -25.73
C PHE A 158 6.29 36.64 -25.98
N ILE A 159 7.06 35.81 -26.70
CA ILE A 159 6.70 34.41 -26.96
C ILE A 159 6.71 33.60 -25.66
N PHE A 160 7.73 33.78 -24.81
CA PHE A 160 7.80 33.10 -23.52
C PHE A 160 6.72 33.58 -22.54
N MET A 161 6.40 34.88 -22.54
CA MET A 161 5.30 35.43 -21.74
C MET A 161 3.93 34.93 -22.22
N PHE A 162 3.71 34.84 -23.53
CA PHE A 162 2.49 34.24 -24.07
C PHE A 162 2.36 32.77 -23.66
N THR A 163 3.46 32.01 -23.77
CA THR A 163 3.50 30.60 -23.34
C THR A 163 3.20 30.45 -21.84
N PHE A 164 3.71 31.36 -21.01
CA PHE A 164 3.38 31.42 -19.58
C PHE A 164 1.87 31.57 -19.35
N TRP A 165 1.22 32.51 -20.03
CA TRP A 165 -0.22 32.74 -19.89
C TRP A 165 -1.06 31.56 -20.38
N VAL A 166 -0.62 30.88 -21.45
CA VAL A 166 -1.27 29.64 -21.91
C VAL A 166 -1.20 28.56 -20.83
N CYS A 167 -0.03 28.32 -20.24
CA CYS A 167 0.12 27.36 -19.14
C CYS A 167 -0.73 27.72 -17.91
N PHE A 168 -0.85 29.01 -17.60
CA PHE A 168 -1.68 29.49 -16.51
C PHE A 168 -3.17 29.20 -16.75
N VAL A 169 -3.68 29.51 -17.95
CA VAL A 169 -5.08 29.21 -18.31
C VAL A 169 -5.34 27.71 -18.32
N LEU A 170 -4.43 26.90 -18.87
CA LEU A 170 -4.55 25.44 -18.85
C LEU A 170 -4.61 24.88 -17.42
N LEU A 171 -3.82 25.42 -16.50
CA LEU A 171 -3.86 25.03 -15.09
C LEU A 171 -5.22 25.36 -14.44
N PHE A 172 -5.80 26.53 -14.75
CA PHE A 172 -7.12 26.91 -14.25
C PHE A 172 -8.25 26.05 -14.85
N VAL A 173 -8.20 25.76 -16.14
CA VAL A 173 -9.15 24.85 -16.80
C VAL A 173 -9.02 23.46 -16.20
N TRP A 174 -7.81 22.97 -16.00
CA TRP A 174 -7.57 21.69 -15.33
C TRP A 174 -8.17 21.68 -13.91
N LEU A 175 -7.88 22.71 -13.10
CA LEU A 175 -8.44 22.84 -11.76
C LEU A 175 -9.97 22.82 -11.77
N TYR A 176 -10.58 23.51 -12.74
CA TYR A 176 -12.03 23.54 -12.93
C TYR A 176 -12.59 22.17 -13.31
N THR A 177 -11.99 21.44 -14.26
CA THR A 177 -12.44 20.09 -14.64
C THR A 177 -12.40 19.12 -13.46
N LYS A 178 -11.38 19.23 -12.60
CA LYS A 178 -11.23 18.37 -11.42
C LYS A 178 -12.18 18.76 -10.28
N TYR A 179 -12.48 20.05 -10.11
CA TYR A 179 -13.43 20.53 -9.10
C TYR A 179 -14.89 20.27 -9.50
N SER A 180 -15.25 20.56 -10.76
CA SER A 180 -16.62 20.42 -11.27
C SER A 180 -16.98 18.96 -11.57
N GLY A 181 -16.00 18.13 -11.93
CA GLY A 181 -16.22 16.75 -12.40
C GLY A 181 -16.91 16.66 -13.77
N GLU A 182 -17.23 17.80 -14.38
CA GLU A 182 -17.84 17.94 -15.70
C GLU A 182 -16.73 18.07 -16.76
N TYR A 183 -16.92 17.48 -17.94
CA TYR A 183 -15.91 17.44 -19.02
C TYR A 183 -14.56 16.78 -18.62
N SER A 184 -14.62 15.63 -17.94
CA SER A 184 -13.42 14.84 -17.55
C SER A 184 -12.45 14.60 -18.70
N GLU A 185 -12.97 14.40 -19.92
CA GLU A 185 -12.17 14.22 -21.14
C GLU A 185 -11.18 15.37 -21.38
N ILE A 186 -11.59 16.63 -21.16
CA ILE A 186 -10.71 17.80 -21.31
C ILE A 186 -9.60 17.78 -20.28
N GLY A 187 -9.91 17.39 -19.04
CA GLY A 187 -8.93 17.23 -17.97
C GLY A 187 -7.88 16.15 -18.30
N GLU A 188 -8.32 15.04 -18.91
CA GLU A 188 -7.44 13.96 -19.36
C GLU A 188 -6.49 14.39 -20.49
N TYR A 189 -6.95 15.19 -21.45
CA TYR A 189 -6.06 15.77 -22.47
C TYR A 189 -5.01 16.70 -21.87
N ILE A 190 -5.38 17.49 -20.87
CA ILE A 190 -4.44 18.38 -20.18
C ILE A 190 -3.42 17.57 -19.37
N ASP A 191 -3.85 16.51 -18.69
CA ASP A 191 -2.97 15.58 -17.98
C ASP A 191 -1.97 14.92 -18.94
N TYR A 192 -2.42 14.46 -20.11
CA TYR A 192 -1.54 13.91 -21.15
C TYR A 192 -0.50 14.93 -21.63
N PHE A 193 -0.92 16.17 -21.90
CA PHE A 193 0.00 17.23 -22.34
C PHE A 193 1.04 17.56 -21.25
N ALA A 194 0.63 17.61 -20.00
CA ALA A 194 1.53 17.79 -18.86
C ALA A 194 2.55 16.65 -18.74
N ASP A 195 2.15 15.40 -18.94
CA ASP A 195 3.07 14.25 -18.96
C ASP A 195 4.09 14.36 -20.10
N VAL A 196 3.68 14.82 -21.29
CA VAL A 196 4.60 15.05 -22.42
C VAL A 196 5.64 16.12 -22.06
N ILE A 197 5.23 17.22 -21.42
CA ILE A 197 6.16 18.25 -20.95
C ILE A 197 7.08 17.71 -19.87
N TRP A 198 6.55 16.98 -18.88
CA TRP A 198 7.33 16.40 -17.80
C TRP A 198 8.43 15.49 -18.32
N ASN A 199 8.06 14.53 -19.17
CA ASN A 199 8.97 13.50 -19.66
C ASN A 199 10.05 14.08 -20.59
N ASN A 200 9.73 15.12 -21.36
CA ASN A 200 10.67 15.72 -22.31
C ASN A 200 11.55 16.83 -21.70
N ALA A 201 11.00 17.68 -20.83
CA ALA A 201 11.72 18.84 -20.31
C ALA A 201 12.29 18.62 -18.91
N PHE A 202 11.48 18.08 -17.99
CA PHE A 202 11.83 18.02 -16.58
C PHE A 202 12.55 16.73 -16.19
N GLN A 203 12.06 15.57 -16.62
CA GLN A 203 12.65 14.27 -16.32
C GLN A 203 14.14 14.14 -16.69
N PRO A 204 14.62 14.60 -17.87
CA PRO A 204 16.06 14.55 -18.17
C PRO A 204 16.88 15.49 -17.29
N ALA A 205 16.34 16.64 -16.88
CA ALA A 205 17.02 17.56 -15.97
C ALA A 205 17.09 17.00 -14.54
N TYR A 206 15.98 16.46 -14.03
CA TYR A 206 15.89 15.84 -12.71
C TYR A 206 16.77 14.59 -12.62
N SER A 207 16.74 13.70 -13.60
CA SER A 207 17.55 12.48 -13.58
C SER A 207 19.05 12.77 -13.63
N LYS A 208 19.50 13.76 -14.42
CA LYS A 208 20.90 14.22 -14.42
C LYS A 208 21.32 14.83 -13.08
N CYS A 209 20.46 15.64 -12.48
CA CYS A 209 20.72 16.24 -11.16
C CYS A 209 20.80 15.17 -10.07
N LEU A 210 19.81 14.26 -10.02
CA LEU A 210 19.74 13.17 -9.05
C LEU A 210 20.95 12.24 -9.18
N GLN A 211 21.34 11.88 -10.40
CA GLN A 211 22.51 11.04 -10.65
C GLN A 211 23.80 11.74 -10.20
N SER A 212 23.90 13.07 -10.40
CA SER A 212 25.06 13.85 -9.94
C SER A 212 25.10 13.95 -8.41
N ALA A 213 23.96 14.17 -7.76
CA ALA A 213 23.85 14.19 -6.31
C ALA A 213 24.20 12.81 -5.69
N MET A 214 23.65 11.72 -6.24
CA MET A 214 24.00 10.35 -5.81
C MET A 214 25.49 10.05 -5.99
N ARG A 215 26.10 10.46 -7.12
CA ARG A 215 27.54 10.32 -7.34
C ARG A 215 28.37 11.09 -6.31
N SER A 216 27.94 12.29 -5.93
CA SER A 216 28.61 13.08 -4.89
C SER A 216 28.54 12.41 -3.52
N VAL A 217 27.36 11.90 -3.15
CA VAL A 217 27.16 11.19 -1.87
C VAL A 217 27.96 9.88 -1.82
N LEU A 218 27.96 9.10 -2.91
CA LEU A 218 28.74 7.87 -3.01
C LEU A 218 30.26 8.13 -3.06
N GLY A 219 30.67 9.27 -3.63
CA GLY A 219 32.06 9.72 -3.59
C GLY A 219 32.52 10.04 -2.16
N HIS A 220 31.70 10.75 -1.40
CA HIS A 220 31.98 11.08 0.00
C HIS A 220 31.99 9.84 0.89
N ALA A 221 31.11 8.86 0.63
CA ALA A 221 31.07 7.59 1.37
C ALA A 221 32.25 6.65 1.09
N LYS A 222 33.00 6.85 0.00
CA LYS A 222 34.23 6.08 -0.31
C LYS A 222 35.51 6.73 0.24
N THR A 223 35.44 8.00 0.64
CA THR A 223 36.57 8.76 1.20
C THR A 223 36.54 8.83 2.74
N ALA A 224 35.50 8.31 3.37
CA ALA A 224 35.38 8.11 4.82
C ALA A 224 35.67 6.64 5.17
#